data_AF-A0A2V7IJ72-F1
#
_entry.id   AF-A0A2V7IJ72-F1
#
_cell.length_a   1.000
_cell.length_b   1.000
_cell.length_c   1.000
_cell.angle_alpha   90.00
_cell.angle_beta   90.00
_cell.angle_gamma   90.00
#
_symmetry.space_group_name_H-M   'P 1'
#
loop_
_entity.id
_entity.type
_entity.pdbx_description
1 polymer ?
#
loop_
_entity_poly.entity_id
_entity_poly.type
_entity_poly.pdbx_seq_one_letter_code
_entity_poly.pdbx_strand_id
1 'polypeptide(L)'
;MTKKRSEPRKMSTPSPFEQARDELFSHILRCGVLEATPEHQKEWFDDTMLYLAERYDALDEQRLAELRVLGERYCRPVVARSAPVGASA
;
A
#
# COMPACT_ATOMS: atom_id res chain seq x y z
N MET A 1 -25.86 -37.22 0.53
CA MET A 1 -25.31 -36.18 1.42
C MET A 1 -24.96 -34.96 0.56
N THR A 2 -25.71 -33.88 0.70
CA THR A 2 -25.60 -32.66 -0.10
C THR A 2 -24.42 -31.81 0.36
N LYS A 3 -23.48 -31.57 -0.55
CA LYS A 3 -22.29 -30.74 -0.32
C LYS A 3 -22.75 -29.29 -0.30
N LYS A 4 -22.75 -28.65 0.88
CA LYS A 4 -23.17 -27.25 1.04
C LYS A 4 -22.13 -26.37 0.35
N ARG A 5 -22.48 -25.88 -0.85
CA ARG A 5 -21.65 -25.02 -1.69
C ARG A 5 -21.41 -23.71 -0.93
N SER A 6 -20.16 -23.47 -0.53
CA SER A 6 -19.76 -22.26 0.18
C SER A 6 -20.18 -21.02 -0.62
N GLU A 7 -20.83 -20.08 0.05
CA GLU A 7 -21.27 -18.83 -0.55
C GLU A 7 -20.06 -18.07 -1.12
N PRO A 8 -20.17 -17.47 -2.32
CA PRO A 8 -19.11 -16.63 -2.84
C PRO A 8 -18.89 -15.49 -1.85
N ARG A 9 -17.65 -15.34 -1.34
CA ARG A 9 -17.28 -14.18 -0.52
C ARG A 9 -17.70 -12.95 -1.32
N LYS A 10 -18.64 -12.17 -0.79
CA LYS A 10 -19.04 -10.90 -1.38
C LYS A 10 -17.76 -10.07 -1.46
N MET A 11 -17.25 -9.84 -2.67
CA MET A 11 -16.12 -8.95 -2.87
C MET A 11 -16.65 -7.55 -2.55
N SER A 12 -16.47 -7.11 -1.31
CA SER A 12 -16.82 -5.76 -0.90
C SER A 12 -16.01 -4.80 -1.75
N THR A 13 -16.68 -3.82 -2.34
CA THR A 13 -16.01 -2.72 -3.04
C THR A 13 -15.07 -2.02 -2.06
N PRO A 14 -13.78 -1.89 -2.37
CA PRO A 14 -12.82 -1.26 -1.47
C PRO A 14 -13.21 0.19 -1.20
N SER A 15 -13.06 0.64 0.04
CA SER A 15 -13.28 2.05 0.39
C SER A 15 -12.34 2.97 -0.40
N PRO A 16 -12.66 4.27 -0.55
CA PRO A 16 -11.77 5.22 -1.24
C PRO A 16 -10.35 5.23 -0.66
N PHE A 17 -10.23 5.08 0.66
CA PHE A 17 -8.94 4.98 1.34
C PHE A 17 -8.16 3.71 0.95
N GLU A 18 -8.85 2.56 0.89
CA GLU A 18 -8.21 1.30 0.48
C GLU A 18 -7.75 1.35 -0.98
N GLN A 19 -8.53 2.00 -1.85
CA GLN A 19 -8.16 2.22 -3.25
C GLN A 19 -6.93 3.12 -3.37
N ALA A 20 -6.92 4.27 -2.69
CA ALA A 20 -5.77 5.19 -2.68
C ALA A 20 -4.50 4.52 -2.12
N ARG A 21 -4.64 3.67 -1.08
CA ARG A 21 -3.53 2.89 -0.52
C ARG A 21 -2.97 1.90 -1.54
N ASP A 22 -3.83 1.12 -2.18
CA ASP A 22 -3.42 0.13 -3.18
C ASP A 22 -2.73 0.80 -4.39
N GLU A 23 -3.28 1.92 -4.84
CA GLU A 23 -2.70 2.73 -5.92
C GLU A 23 -1.33 3.29 -5.54
N LEU A 24 -1.18 3.84 -4.32
CA LEU A 24 0.11 4.30 -3.80
C LEU A 24 1.16 3.19 -3.81
N PHE A 25 0.81 1.98 -3.34
CA PHE A 25 1.74 0.85 -3.33
C PHE A 25 2.09 0.38 -4.75
N SER A 26 1.11 0.36 -5.64
CA SER A 26 1.34 0.07 -7.06
C SER A 26 2.30 1.08 -7.69
N HIS A 27 2.18 2.37 -7.35
CA HIS A 27 3.06 3.44 -7.81
C HIS A 27 4.48 3.28 -7.26
N ILE A 28 4.63 3.01 -5.97
CA ILE A 28 5.93 2.73 -5.34
C ILE A 28 6.68 1.62 -6.08
N LEU A 29 5.99 0.52 -6.40
CA LEU A 29 6.57 -0.64 -7.08
C LEU A 29 6.89 -0.35 -8.55
N ARG A 30 5.98 0.28 -9.30
CA ARG A 30 6.16 0.55 -10.73
C ARG A 30 7.24 1.60 -11.00
N CYS A 31 7.39 2.58 -10.10
CA CYS A 31 8.37 3.65 -10.24
C CYS A 31 9.73 3.32 -9.59
N GLY A 32 9.91 2.15 -8.97
CA GLY A 32 11.19 1.76 -8.36
C GLY A 32 11.59 2.64 -7.18
N VAL A 33 10.62 3.22 -6.46
CA VAL A 33 10.87 4.17 -5.35
C VAL A 33 11.71 3.54 -4.25
N LEU A 34 11.62 2.22 -4.07
CA LEU A 34 12.40 1.46 -3.09
C LEU A 34 13.92 1.56 -3.31
N GLU A 35 14.36 1.79 -4.55
CA GLU A 35 15.77 1.86 -4.95
C GLU A 35 16.29 3.30 -5.01
N ALA A 36 15.40 4.30 -4.91
CA ALA A 36 15.76 5.70 -4.98
C ALA A 36 16.45 6.19 -3.68
N THR A 37 17.22 7.27 -3.80
CA THR A 37 17.81 7.96 -2.63
C THR A 37 16.70 8.54 -1.74
N PRO A 38 16.93 8.72 -0.43
CA PRO A 38 15.91 9.24 0.48
C PRO A 38 15.38 10.61 0.07
N GLU A 39 16.22 11.46 -0.53
CA GLU A 39 15.83 12.77 -1.05
C GLU A 39 14.84 12.62 -2.23
N HIS A 40 15.17 11.79 -3.22
CA HIS A 40 14.26 11.52 -4.34
C HIS A 40 12.98 10.80 -3.91
N GLN A 41 13.05 9.90 -2.93
CA GLN A 41 11.86 9.29 -2.34
C GLN A 41 10.94 10.34 -1.74
N LYS A 42 11.50 11.29 -0.96
CA LYS A 42 10.71 12.37 -0.37
C LYS A 42 10.01 13.21 -1.44
N GLU A 43 10.76 13.69 -2.44
CA GLU A 43 10.19 14.53 -3.51
C GLU A 43 9.09 13.78 -4.28
N TRP A 44 9.35 12.52 -4.62
CA TRP A 44 8.36 11.67 -5.28
C TRP A 44 7.09 11.49 -4.46
N PHE A 45 7.23 11.30 -3.14
CA PHE A 45 6.06 11.17 -2.27
C PHE A 45 5.30 12.48 -2.10
N ASP A 46 5.98 13.62 -2.05
CA ASP A 46 5.32 14.94 -1.99
C ASP A 46 4.39 15.12 -3.21
N ASP A 47 4.93 14.88 -4.42
CA ASP A 47 4.18 14.95 -5.68
C ASP A 47 3.05 13.90 -5.75
N THR A 48 3.34 12.66 -5.35
CA THR A 48 2.34 11.59 -5.37
C THR A 48 1.21 11.83 -4.37
N MET A 49 1.48 12.43 -3.22
CA MET A 49 0.43 12.78 -2.26
C MET A 49 -0.47 13.90 -2.76
N LEU A 50 0.07 14.88 -3.48
CA LEU A 50 -0.74 15.91 -4.16
C LEU A 50 -1.67 15.28 -5.20
N TYR A 51 -1.14 14.38 -6.04
CA TYR A 51 -1.94 13.63 -6.99
C TYR A 51 -3.07 12.83 -6.34
N LEU A 52 -2.79 12.12 -5.23
CA LEU A 52 -3.80 11.35 -4.51
C LEU A 52 -4.84 12.24 -3.84
N ALA A 53 -4.46 13.42 -3.35
CA ALA A 53 -5.39 14.39 -2.78
C ALA A 53 -6.38 14.92 -3.84
N GLU A 54 -5.90 15.26 -5.03
CA GLU A 54 -6.77 15.71 -6.13
C GLU A 54 -7.67 14.59 -6.68
N ARG A 55 -7.16 13.36 -6.73
CA ARG A 55 -7.90 12.21 -7.25
C ARG A 55 -8.96 11.69 -6.31
N TYR A 56 -8.69 11.70 -5.00
CA TYR A 56 -9.58 11.19 -3.97
C TYR A 56 -10.08 12.32 -3.06
N ASP A 57 -10.88 13.22 -3.60
CA ASP A 57 -11.50 14.36 -2.88
C ASP A 57 -12.27 13.96 -1.61
N ALA A 58 -12.75 12.71 -1.54
CA ALA A 58 -13.40 12.16 -0.36
C ALA A 58 -12.43 11.85 0.82
N LEU A 59 -11.12 11.96 0.62
CA LEU A 59 -10.12 11.77 1.67
C LEU A 59 -9.77 13.09 2.32
N ASP A 60 -10.10 13.18 3.60
CA ASP A 60 -9.69 14.30 4.45
C ASP A 60 -8.17 14.29 4.70
N GLU A 61 -7.62 15.44 5.11
CA GLU A 61 -6.20 15.65 5.41
C GLU A 61 -5.63 14.57 6.36
N GLN A 62 -6.41 14.14 7.36
CA GLN A 62 -5.99 13.08 8.28
C GLN A 62 -5.76 11.74 7.56
N ARG A 63 -6.59 11.41 6.57
CA ARG A 63 -6.47 10.17 5.80
C ARG A 63 -5.31 10.23 4.82
N LEU A 64 -5.07 11.38 4.22
CA LEU A 64 -3.88 11.60 3.38
C LEU A 64 -2.59 11.49 4.20
N ALA A 65 -2.55 12.07 5.40
CA ALA A 65 -1.41 11.91 6.31
C ALA A 65 -1.18 10.43 6.69
N GLU A 66 -2.25 9.69 6.97
CA GLU A 66 -2.17 8.24 7.24
C GLU A 66 -1.62 7.47 6.02
N LEU A 67 -2.06 7.78 4.80
CA LEU A 67 -1.52 7.18 3.57
C LEU A 67 -0.03 7.43 3.40
N ARG A 68 0.44 8.67 3.64
CA ARG A 68 1.86 9.02 3.58
C ARG A 68 2.67 8.13 4.53
N VAL A 69 2.24 8.04 5.79
CA VAL A 69 2.92 7.22 6.81
C VAL A 69 2.96 5.75 6.41
N LEU A 70 1.87 5.22 5.85
CA LEU A 70 1.81 3.83 5.37
C LEU A 70 2.79 3.60 4.21
N GLY A 71 2.85 4.52 3.24
CA GLY A 71 3.78 4.46 2.12
C GLY A 71 5.24 4.48 2.57
N GLU A 72 5.61 5.39 3.48
CA GLU A 72 6.99 5.45 4.00
C GLU A 72 7.39 4.17 4.73
N ARG A 73 6.46 3.61 5.52
CA ARG A 73 6.69 2.34 6.21
C ARG A 73 6.84 1.18 5.25
N TYR A 74 6.10 1.20 4.15
CA TYR A 74 6.21 0.19 3.09
C TYR A 74 7.60 0.23 2.42
N CYS A 75 8.20 1.41 2.27
CA CYS A 75 9.55 1.56 1.74
C CYS A 75 10.67 1.17 2.73
N ARG A 76 10.36 0.96 4.02
CA ARG A 76 11.38 0.55 4.98
C ARG A 76 11.82 -0.89 4.72
N PRO A 77 13.12 -1.18 4.77
CA PRO A 77 13.59 -2.56 4.65
C PRO A 77 12.96 -3.40 5.74
N VAL A 78 12.36 -4.53 5.35
CA VAL A 78 11.93 -5.55 6.31
C VAL A 78 13.20 -6.06 6.95
N VAL A 79 13.47 -5.66 8.19
CA VAL A 79 14.58 -6.22 8.97
C VAL A 79 14.29 -7.71 9.07
N ALA A 80 15.00 -8.52 8.28
CA ALA A 80 14.92 -9.95 8.39
C ALA A 80 15.34 -10.31 9.82
N ARG A 81 14.39 -10.77 10.65
CA ARG A 81 14.75 -11.58 11.79
C ARG A 81 15.49 -12.77 11.18
N SER A 82 16.78 -12.90 11.44
CA SER A 82 17.57 -14.08 11.09
C SER A 82 17.00 -15.28 11.85
N ALA A 83 15.90 -15.83 11.37
CA ALA A 83 15.37 -17.12 11.75
C ALA A 83 15.13 -17.82 10.41
N PRO A 84 15.93 -18.83 10.05
CA PRO A 84 15.62 -19.64 8.90
C PRO A 84 14.26 -20.28 9.17
N VAL A 85 13.24 -19.93 8.38
CA VAL A 85 12.06 -20.78 8.28
C VAL A 85 12.57 -22.05 7.61
N GLY A 86 12.87 -23.06 8.42
CA GLY A 86 13.22 -24.37 7.94
C GLY A 86 12.04 -24.92 7.16
N ALA A 87 12.05 -24.72 5.85
CA ALA A 87 11.25 -25.51 4.94
C ALA A 87 11.92 -26.89 4.88
N SER A 88 11.59 -27.74 5.85
CA SER A 88 11.75 -29.18 5.67
C SER A 88 10.62 -29.65 4.76
N ALA A 89 10.97 -30.08 3.55
CA ALA A 89 10.19 -30.97 2.71
C ALA A 89 11.17 -31.85 1.92
#